data_AF-A0A937TSQ9-F1
#
_entry.id   AF-A0A937TSQ9-F1
#
_cell.length_a   1.000
_cell.length_b   1.000
_cell.length_c   1.000
_cell.angle_alpha   90.00
_cell.angle_beta   90.00
_cell.angle_gamma   90.00
#
_symmetry.space_group_name_H-M   'P 1'
#
loop_
_entity.id
_entity.type
_entity.pdbx_description
1 polymer ?
#
loop_
_entity_poly.entity_id
_entity_poly.type
_entity_poly.pdbx_seq_one_letter_code
_entity_poly.pdbx_strand_id
1 'polypeptide(L)'
;MMANLKRGITVAGVVGLVLAAVAVAQQQANPQAARRLRRERRSNVRDAKQTRRTNVGTAKQTRRTNVGTAKQTRRTNVGTAKQTRRDTRGDNVSAARQTRADNVAARQAALGDLVPATVTETCEVVVPNPVPAVTINVPAAEAAPAATTPANPDAHTDDPFEGSPSYRVVGIADDGASLVLQVGEKKVTARMIGVTPISLASQKDLVKRLDAERVKRLPSTKTLLAILLKGESVYVVYDRQVAERDKAGRLVAYLYRAPDGLPVNEELIRCGFAAADTSYSFDERAAYEAHQKKAQSIGKGIYGLLKRLAARRK
;
A
#
# COMPACT_ATOMS: atom_id res chain seq x y z
N MET A 1 85.20 -100.78 8.78
CA MET A 1 83.77 -101.07 8.98
C MET A 1 83.29 -100.30 10.20
N MET A 2 82.15 -99.63 10.05
CA MET A 2 81.32 -98.99 11.08
C MET A 2 81.77 -97.67 11.74
N ALA A 3 81.05 -96.64 11.30
CA ALA A 3 80.85 -95.33 11.92
C ALA A 3 80.26 -95.41 13.34
N ASN A 4 80.49 -94.39 14.16
CA ASN A 4 79.40 -93.85 14.98
C ASN A 4 79.54 -92.34 15.29
N LEU A 5 78.75 -91.64 14.51
CA LEU A 5 78.07 -90.36 14.65
C LEU A 5 77.96 -89.72 16.05
N LYS A 6 78.47 -88.48 16.14
CA LYS A 6 77.86 -87.25 16.69
C LYS A 6 77.07 -87.31 18.01
N ARG A 7 77.38 -86.37 18.91
CA ARG A 7 76.69 -85.06 19.01
C ARG A 7 77.35 -84.21 20.10
N GLY A 8 78.02 -83.14 19.71
CA GLY A 8 78.50 -82.10 20.61
C GLY A 8 77.34 -81.24 21.08
N ILE A 9 77.08 -81.23 22.38
CA ILE A 9 76.22 -80.25 23.04
C ILE A 9 77.08 -78.99 23.20
N THR A 10 76.92 -78.04 22.28
CA THR A 10 77.57 -76.74 22.38
C THR A 10 76.99 -75.95 23.54
N VAL A 11 77.85 -75.31 24.33
CA VAL A 11 77.52 -74.46 25.49
C VAL A 11 76.46 -73.39 25.15
N ALA A 12 76.42 -72.93 23.89
CA ALA A 12 75.39 -72.03 23.37
C ALA A 12 73.96 -72.63 23.41
N GLY A 13 73.81 -73.94 23.21
CA GLY A 13 72.51 -74.62 23.27
C GLY A 13 71.96 -74.72 24.70
N VAL A 14 72.83 -74.88 25.71
CA VAL A 14 72.43 -74.93 27.12
C VAL A 14 72.08 -73.54 27.64
N VAL A 15 72.84 -72.50 27.27
CA VAL A 15 72.54 -71.11 27.63
C VAL A 15 71.24 -70.62 26.99
N GLY A 16 70.98 -70.98 25.72
CA GLY A 16 69.72 -70.67 25.05
C GLY A 16 68.51 -71.34 25.69
N LEU A 17 68.66 -72.59 26.15
CA LEU A 17 67.57 -73.34 26.79
C LEU A 17 67.31 -72.86 28.24
N VAL A 18 68.34 -72.44 28.97
CA VAL A 18 68.19 -71.82 30.30
C VAL A 18 67.57 -70.41 30.19
N LEU A 19 67.97 -69.60 29.21
CA LEU A 19 67.34 -68.29 28.95
C LEU A 19 65.88 -68.43 28.51
N ALA A 20 65.56 -69.44 27.69
CA ALA A 20 64.18 -69.73 27.32
C ALA A 20 63.35 -70.22 28.53
N ALA A 21 63.93 -71.05 29.41
CA ALA A 21 63.26 -71.50 30.62
C ALA A 21 63.04 -70.36 31.63
N VAL A 22 63.99 -69.43 31.79
CA VAL A 22 63.84 -68.23 32.62
C VAL A 22 62.78 -67.28 32.04
N ALA A 23 62.73 -67.10 30.72
CA ALA A 23 61.70 -66.29 30.06
C ALA A 23 60.29 -66.90 30.23
N VAL A 24 60.16 -68.22 30.11
CA VAL A 24 58.89 -68.93 30.35
C VAL A 24 58.49 -68.89 31.83
N ALA A 25 59.44 -68.99 32.76
CA ALA A 25 59.18 -68.87 34.20
C ALA A 25 58.81 -67.42 34.61
N GLN A 26 59.43 -66.39 34.04
CA GLN A 26 59.05 -64.99 34.27
C GLN A 26 57.68 -64.64 33.68
N GLN A 27 57.29 -65.28 32.58
CA GLN A 27 55.96 -65.12 31.99
C GLN A 27 54.86 -65.84 32.79
N GLN A 28 55.21 -66.83 33.61
CA GLN A 28 54.33 -67.47 34.59
C GLN A 28 54.31 -66.78 35.97
N ALA A 29 55.27 -65.89 36.26
CA ALA A 29 55.47 -65.31 37.59
C ALA A 29 54.59 -64.10 37.97
N ASN A 30 53.68 -63.61 37.11
CA ASN A 30 52.81 -62.51 37.55
C ASN A 30 51.38 -62.49 36.98
N PRO A 31 50.55 -63.52 37.24
CA PRO A 31 49.13 -63.50 36.91
C PRO A 31 48.39 -62.34 37.58
N GLN A 32 48.94 -61.76 38.65
CA GLN A 32 48.40 -60.58 39.31
C GLN A 32 48.59 -59.31 38.48
N ALA A 33 49.74 -59.12 37.81
CA ALA A 33 49.97 -57.99 36.90
C ALA A 33 49.02 -58.00 35.70
N ALA A 34 48.79 -59.16 35.09
CA ALA A 34 47.80 -59.31 34.00
C ALA A 34 46.36 -59.02 34.47
N ARG A 35 46.01 -59.42 35.70
CA ARG A 35 44.71 -59.08 36.32
C ARG A 35 44.58 -57.58 36.61
N ARG A 36 45.64 -56.91 37.08
CA ARG A 36 45.67 -55.45 37.29
C ARG A 36 45.47 -54.70 35.98
N LEU A 37 46.23 -55.04 34.93
CA LEU A 37 46.09 -54.43 33.60
C LEU A 37 44.68 -54.61 33.02
N ARG A 38 44.06 -55.80 33.20
CA ARG A 38 42.68 -56.04 32.78
C ARG A 38 41.66 -55.22 33.59
N ARG A 39 41.89 -55.01 34.89
CA ARG A 39 41.04 -54.16 35.75
C ARG A 39 41.15 -52.69 35.35
N GLU A 40 42.36 -52.18 35.14
CA GLU A 40 42.61 -50.81 34.66
C GLU A 40 41.97 -50.57 33.30
N ARG A 41 42.17 -51.47 32.33
CA ARG A 41 41.51 -51.36 31.02
C ARG A 41 39.98 -51.33 31.15
N ARG A 42 39.40 -52.15 32.04
CA ARG A 42 37.95 -52.13 32.30
C ARG A 42 37.51 -50.83 32.97
N SER A 43 38.30 -50.27 33.88
CA SER A 43 38.03 -48.96 34.50
C SER A 43 38.06 -47.87 33.45
N ASN A 44 39.15 -47.77 32.68
CA ASN A 44 39.33 -46.75 31.65
C ASN A 44 38.20 -46.79 30.60
N VAL A 45 37.72 -47.99 30.22
CA VAL A 45 36.58 -48.14 29.31
C VAL A 45 35.26 -47.68 29.96
N ARG A 46 35.06 -47.90 31.28
CA ARG A 46 33.90 -47.38 32.00
C ARG A 46 33.94 -45.87 32.11
N ASP A 47 35.09 -45.32 32.49
CA ASP A 47 35.31 -43.88 32.64
C ASP A 47 35.10 -43.17 31.29
N ALA A 48 35.69 -43.69 30.21
CA ALA A 48 35.48 -43.17 28.86
C ALA A 48 34.00 -43.21 28.42
N LYS A 49 33.27 -44.28 28.75
CA LYS A 49 31.82 -44.38 28.47
C LYS A 49 31.02 -43.37 29.29
N GLN A 50 31.40 -43.14 30.54
CA GLN A 50 30.74 -42.18 31.42
C GLN A 50 30.97 -40.75 30.94
N THR A 51 32.21 -40.37 30.63
CA THR A 51 32.54 -39.06 30.05
C THR A 51 31.79 -38.82 28.74
N ARG A 52 31.72 -39.82 27.85
CA ARG A 52 30.94 -39.71 26.61
C ARG A 52 29.45 -39.47 26.88
N ARG A 53 28.85 -40.17 27.84
CA ARG A 53 27.44 -39.98 28.21
C ARG A 53 27.19 -38.57 28.74
N THR A 54 28.06 -38.08 29.62
CA THR A 54 27.96 -36.72 30.18
C THR A 54 28.07 -35.67 29.06
N ASN A 55 29.09 -35.77 28.20
CA ASN A 55 29.30 -34.83 27.10
C ASN A 55 28.10 -34.78 26.14
N VAL A 56 27.52 -35.94 25.80
CA VAL A 56 26.31 -36.01 24.97
C VAL A 56 25.09 -35.41 25.68
N GLY A 57 24.95 -35.63 26.99
CA GLY A 57 23.90 -35.03 27.82
C GLY A 57 23.98 -33.51 27.82
N THR A 58 25.16 -32.96 28.14
CA THR A 58 25.43 -31.52 28.14
C THR A 58 25.20 -30.90 26.76
N ALA A 59 25.70 -31.53 25.68
CA ALA A 59 25.50 -31.03 24.32
C ALA A 59 24.01 -30.99 23.92
N LYS A 60 23.22 -32.01 24.30
CA LYS A 60 21.77 -32.02 24.06
C LYS A 60 21.05 -30.93 24.85
N GLN A 61 21.44 -30.68 26.09
CA GLN A 61 20.87 -29.63 26.94
C GLN A 61 21.16 -28.25 26.36
N THR A 62 22.42 -27.96 26.03
CA THR A 62 22.82 -26.69 25.40
C THR A 62 22.07 -26.45 24.09
N ARG A 63 21.93 -27.48 23.24
CA ARG A 63 21.15 -27.37 22.00
C ARG A 63 19.68 -27.05 22.26
N ARG A 64 19.05 -27.69 23.26
CA ARG A 64 17.64 -27.39 23.63
C ARG A 64 17.48 -25.95 24.10
N THR A 65 18.37 -25.48 24.98
CA THR A 65 18.35 -24.09 25.47
C THR A 65 18.51 -23.10 24.31
N ASN A 66 19.52 -23.28 23.45
CA ASN A 66 19.78 -22.38 22.33
C ASN A 66 18.58 -22.32 21.36
N VAL A 67 17.94 -23.46 21.06
CA VAL A 67 16.74 -23.49 20.21
C VAL A 67 15.55 -22.81 20.90
N GLY A 68 15.39 -22.97 22.22
CA GLY A 68 14.38 -22.30 23.02
C GLY A 68 14.52 -20.78 22.96
N THR A 69 15.72 -20.28 23.28
CA THR A 69 16.04 -18.85 23.24
C THR A 69 15.84 -18.27 21.84
N ALA A 70 16.34 -18.95 20.79
CA ALA A 70 16.16 -18.48 19.41
C ALA A 70 14.69 -18.38 18.99
N LYS A 71 13.85 -19.35 19.41
CA LYS A 71 12.39 -19.30 19.15
C LYS A 71 11.72 -18.15 19.88
N GLN A 72 12.12 -17.89 21.13
CA GLN A 72 11.58 -16.79 21.93
C GLN A 72 11.93 -15.44 21.32
N THR A 73 13.21 -15.20 21.00
CA THR A 73 13.65 -13.96 20.33
C THR A 73 12.92 -13.73 19.01
N ARG A 74 12.74 -14.79 18.20
CA ARG A 74 11.98 -14.68 16.94
C ARG A 74 10.52 -14.28 17.17
N ARG A 75 9.85 -14.84 18.19
CA ARG A 75 8.46 -14.48 18.53
C ARG A 75 8.36 -13.02 18.95
N THR A 76 9.26 -12.54 19.81
CA THR A 76 9.28 -11.15 20.27
C THR A 76 9.49 -10.19 19.09
N ASN A 77 10.49 -10.44 18.26
CA ASN A 77 10.80 -9.58 17.10
C ASN A 77 9.63 -9.48 16.12
N VAL A 78 8.94 -10.59 15.86
CA VAL A 78 7.75 -10.61 14.99
C VAL A 78 6.58 -9.84 15.63
N GLY A 79 6.40 -9.92 16.95
CA GLY A 79 5.40 -9.15 17.68
C GLY A 79 5.65 -7.65 17.59
N THR A 80 6.87 -7.21 17.91
CA THR A 80 7.27 -5.80 17.85
C THR A 80 7.17 -5.21 16.44
N ALA A 81 7.53 -5.99 15.41
CA ALA A 81 7.41 -5.57 14.01
C ALA A 81 5.95 -5.44 13.54
N LYS A 82 5.04 -6.26 14.07
CA LYS A 82 3.59 -6.14 13.77
C LYS A 82 3.00 -4.92 14.48
N GLN A 83 3.40 -4.66 15.72
CA GLN A 83 2.95 -3.50 16.50
C GLN A 83 3.35 -2.19 15.82
N THR A 84 4.64 -2.03 15.51
CA THR A 84 5.14 -0.84 14.80
C THR A 84 4.44 -0.60 13.47
N ARG A 85 4.18 -1.64 12.67
CA ARG A 85 3.39 -1.50 11.42
C ARG A 85 1.95 -1.03 11.65
N ARG A 86 1.31 -1.46 12.75
CA ARG A 86 -0.04 -1.01 13.12
C ARG A 86 -0.01 0.46 13.55
N ASP A 87 0.95 0.83 14.37
CA ASP A 87 1.09 2.19 14.91
C ASP A 87 1.40 3.19 13.78
N THR A 88 2.39 2.89 12.92
CA THR A 88 2.69 3.73 11.74
C THR A 88 1.50 3.84 10.77
N ARG A 89 0.66 2.79 10.66
CA ARG A 89 -0.57 2.88 9.87
C ARG A 89 -1.60 3.80 10.53
N GLY A 90 -1.72 3.76 11.85
CA GLY A 90 -2.56 4.68 12.63
C GLY A 90 -2.11 6.12 12.48
N ASP A 91 -0.80 6.38 12.63
CA ASP A 91 -0.20 7.70 12.51
C ASP A 91 -0.42 8.27 11.10
N ASN A 92 -0.16 7.49 10.04
CA ASN A 92 -0.40 7.91 8.66
C ASN A 92 -1.88 8.21 8.38
N VAL A 93 -2.81 7.44 8.96
CA VAL A 93 -4.25 7.69 8.84
C VAL A 93 -4.64 8.98 9.57
N SER A 94 -4.10 9.21 10.77
CA SER A 94 -4.36 10.44 11.53
C SER A 94 -3.77 11.69 10.87
N ALA A 95 -2.55 11.63 10.35
CA ALA A 95 -1.94 12.71 9.59
C ALA A 95 -2.69 13.01 8.29
N ALA A 96 -3.20 11.98 7.59
CA ALA A 96 -4.03 12.16 6.42
C ALA A 96 -5.40 12.79 6.76
N ARG A 97 -5.98 12.46 7.93
CA ARG A 97 -7.20 13.11 8.44
C ARG A 97 -6.96 14.57 8.79
N GLN A 98 -5.86 14.89 9.48
CA GLN A 98 -5.51 16.27 9.83
C GLN A 98 -5.24 17.10 8.57
N THR A 99 -4.47 16.57 7.62
CA THR A 99 -4.22 17.23 6.32
C THR A 99 -5.53 17.46 5.54
N ARG A 100 -6.53 16.56 5.66
CA ARG A 100 -7.85 16.77 5.05
C ARG A 100 -8.60 17.89 5.76
N ALA A 101 -8.64 17.90 7.08
CA ALA A 101 -9.29 18.95 7.87
C ALA A 101 -8.66 20.33 7.58
N ASP A 102 -7.33 20.42 7.54
CA ASP A 102 -6.61 21.66 7.25
C ASP A 102 -6.87 22.15 5.81
N ASN A 103 -6.96 21.24 4.83
CA ASN A 103 -7.32 21.59 3.46
C ASN A 103 -8.80 22.00 3.32
N VAL A 104 -9.72 21.40 4.09
CA VAL A 104 -11.13 21.79 4.12
C VAL A 104 -11.29 23.17 4.74
N ALA A 105 -10.65 23.43 5.89
CA ALA A 105 -10.69 24.72 6.57
C ALA A 105 -10.04 25.84 5.75
N ALA A 106 -8.88 25.59 5.13
CA ALA A 106 -8.23 26.53 4.23
C ALA A 106 -9.08 26.82 2.98
N ARG A 107 -9.93 25.87 2.56
CA ARG A 107 -10.80 26.01 1.40
C ARG A 107 -12.14 26.64 1.75
N GLN A 108 -12.73 26.40 2.93
CA GLN A 108 -13.87 27.18 3.46
C GLN A 108 -13.53 28.68 3.56
N ALA A 109 -12.28 29.02 3.87
CA ALA A 109 -11.80 30.41 3.82
C ALA A 109 -11.56 30.95 2.38
N ALA A 110 -11.49 30.08 1.37
CA ALA A 110 -11.26 30.43 -0.05
C ALA A 110 -12.52 30.28 -0.94
N LEU A 111 -13.54 29.53 -0.48
CA LEU A 111 -14.86 29.37 -1.08
C LEU A 111 -15.69 30.64 -0.79
N GLY A 112 -15.55 31.64 -1.65
CA GLY A 112 -16.41 32.83 -1.65
C GLY A 112 -17.81 32.53 -2.20
N ASP A 113 -18.11 33.07 -3.37
CA ASP A 113 -19.45 33.17 -3.98
C ASP A 113 -20.02 31.88 -4.65
N LEU A 114 -19.44 30.71 -4.39
CA LEU A 114 -19.85 29.45 -5.02
C LEU A 114 -21.24 29.03 -4.51
N VAL A 115 -22.24 29.06 -5.40
CA VAL A 115 -23.61 28.73 -5.03
C VAL A 115 -23.90 27.27 -5.41
N PRO A 116 -24.15 26.37 -4.45
CA PRO A 116 -24.59 25.02 -4.76
C PRO A 116 -25.93 25.09 -5.47
N ALA A 117 -26.09 24.36 -6.57
CA ALA A 117 -27.29 24.46 -7.37
C ALA A 117 -28.05 23.14 -7.43
N THR A 118 -29.36 23.28 -7.40
CA THR A 118 -30.30 22.18 -7.51
C THR A 118 -30.72 22.06 -8.97
N VAL A 119 -30.32 20.98 -9.64
CA VAL A 119 -30.92 20.58 -10.91
C VAL A 119 -32.26 19.91 -10.62
N THR A 120 -33.35 20.54 -11.07
CA THR A 120 -34.72 20.05 -10.89
C THR A 120 -35.06 18.93 -11.87
N GLU A 121 -36.19 18.25 -11.67
CA GLU A 121 -36.69 17.21 -12.56
C GLU A 121 -37.07 17.72 -13.96
N THR A 122 -37.30 19.03 -14.12
CA THR A 122 -37.45 19.69 -15.43
C THR A 122 -36.10 19.99 -16.09
N CYS A 123 -35.00 19.56 -15.46
CA CYS A 123 -33.63 19.93 -15.80
C CYS A 123 -33.36 21.42 -15.63
N GLU A 124 -34.18 22.17 -14.91
CA GLU A 124 -33.91 23.57 -14.64
C GLU A 124 -32.88 23.69 -13.52
N VAL A 125 -31.95 24.63 -13.63
CA VAL A 125 -30.95 24.87 -12.60
C VAL A 125 -31.52 25.93 -11.68
N VAL A 126 -31.74 25.57 -10.42
CA VAL A 126 -32.15 26.51 -9.38
C VAL A 126 -30.94 26.79 -8.51
N VAL A 127 -30.38 27.98 -8.69
CA VAL A 127 -29.37 28.56 -7.82
C VAL A 127 -30.11 29.23 -6.64
N PRO A 128 -29.97 28.76 -5.38
CA PRO A 128 -30.54 29.46 -4.23
C PRO A 128 -29.92 30.86 -4.15
N ASN A 129 -30.71 31.87 -4.49
CA ASN A 129 -30.36 33.27 -4.29
C ASN A 129 -30.15 33.49 -2.78
N PRO A 130 -29.05 34.13 -2.31
CA PRO A 130 -28.93 34.47 -0.90
C PRO A 130 -30.05 35.47 -0.57
N VAL A 131 -31.03 35.01 0.21
CA VAL A 131 -32.08 35.88 0.74
C VAL A 131 -31.39 36.93 1.63
N PRO A 132 -31.58 38.24 1.41
CA PRO A 132 -31.03 39.24 2.33
C PRO A 132 -31.59 39.01 3.72
N ALA A 133 -30.70 39.01 4.72
CA ALA A 133 -31.01 38.76 6.12
C ALA A 133 -32.17 39.66 6.59
N VAL A 134 -33.33 39.07 6.83
CA VAL A 134 -34.43 39.72 7.55
C VAL A 134 -34.30 39.32 9.02
N THR A 135 -33.83 40.28 9.81
CA THR A 135 -33.85 40.23 11.27
C THR A 135 -35.28 40.41 11.75
N ILE A 136 -35.86 39.43 12.47
CA ILE A 136 -36.99 39.69 13.39
C ILE A 136 -36.83 38.83 14.65
N ASN A 137 -36.89 39.52 15.79
CA ASN A 137 -36.85 39.01 17.16
C ASN A 137 -38.06 38.11 17.54
N VAL A 138 -37.77 37.20 18.47
CA VAL A 138 -38.57 36.19 19.24
C VAL A 138 -39.66 36.90 20.12
N PRO A 139 -40.81 36.31 20.60
CA PRO A 139 -40.86 35.01 21.29
C PRO A 139 -42.13 34.10 21.36
N ALA A 140 -41.87 32.83 21.74
CA ALA A 140 -42.58 31.87 22.62
C ALA A 140 -44.03 31.39 22.38
N ALA A 141 -44.20 30.05 22.27
CA ALA A 141 -45.22 29.15 22.88
C ALA A 141 -45.22 27.80 22.10
N GLU A 142 -44.60 26.73 22.61
CA GLU A 142 -45.17 25.65 23.46
C GLU A 142 -46.13 24.68 22.73
N ALA A 143 -45.64 23.48 22.36
CA ALA A 143 -46.24 22.15 22.64
C ALA A 143 -45.51 21.00 21.89
N ALA A 144 -44.90 20.08 22.66
CA ALA A 144 -44.51 18.70 22.29
C ALA A 144 -45.66 17.73 22.70
N PRO A 145 -45.63 16.38 22.56
CA PRO A 145 -44.54 15.41 22.23
C PRO A 145 -44.99 14.35 21.16
N ALA A 146 -44.31 13.27 20.75
CA ALA A 146 -43.38 12.34 21.40
C ALA A 146 -42.65 11.39 20.40
N ALA A 147 -41.49 10.89 20.86
CA ALA A 147 -40.83 9.59 20.58
C ALA A 147 -40.24 9.32 19.17
N THR A 148 -39.01 8.81 18.95
CA THR A 148 -37.96 8.24 19.81
C THR A 148 -36.65 8.17 19.00
N THR A 149 -35.52 8.44 19.64
CA THR A 149 -34.13 8.26 19.13
C THR A 149 -33.68 6.79 19.34
N PRO A 150 -32.66 6.29 18.61
CA PRO A 150 -31.32 6.35 19.19
C PRO A 150 -30.19 6.74 18.22
N ALA A 151 -29.36 7.64 18.74
CA ALA A 151 -27.96 7.94 18.50
C ALA A 151 -27.22 7.20 17.38
N ASN A 152 -26.67 7.99 16.45
CA ASN A 152 -25.34 7.74 15.91
C ASN A 152 -24.48 9.00 16.17
N PRO A 153 -23.43 8.94 17.00
CA PRO A 153 -22.58 10.09 17.31
C PRO A 153 -21.35 10.08 16.40
N ASP A 154 -21.51 10.55 15.16
CA ASP A 154 -20.40 10.94 14.28
C ASP A 154 -20.91 12.03 13.33
N ALA A 155 -21.28 13.18 13.90
CA ALA A 155 -21.63 14.40 13.20
C ALA A 155 -20.66 15.51 13.60
N HIS A 156 -19.69 15.74 12.72
CA HIS A 156 -19.06 17.03 12.43
C HIS A 156 -18.98 17.04 10.89
N THR A 157 -20.03 17.43 10.14
CA THR A 157 -20.56 18.80 9.93
C THR A 157 -19.47 19.83 9.69
N ASP A 158 -18.88 19.73 8.50
CA ASP A 158 -18.29 20.80 7.69
C ASP A 158 -18.29 20.35 6.22
N ASP A 159 -19.38 19.73 5.75
CA ASP A 159 -19.54 19.48 4.31
C ASP A 159 -19.92 20.82 3.66
N PRO A 160 -19.07 21.44 2.81
CA PRO A 160 -19.43 22.69 2.12
C PRO A 160 -20.64 22.52 1.19
N PHE A 161 -21.08 21.28 0.95
CA PHE A 161 -22.26 20.93 0.18
C PHE A 161 -23.44 20.47 1.05
N GLU A 162 -23.41 20.69 2.37
CA GLU A 162 -24.50 20.32 3.26
C GLU A 162 -25.84 20.94 2.79
N GLY A 163 -26.84 20.09 2.56
CA GLY A 163 -28.14 20.49 1.99
C GLY A 163 -28.21 20.52 0.46
N SER A 164 -27.09 20.31 -0.25
CA SER A 164 -27.05 20.24 -1.72
C SER A 164 -27.38 18.83 -2.22
N PRO A 165 -28.17 18.68 -3.30
CA PRO A 165 -28.41 17.38 -3.90
C PRO A 165 -27.13 16.84 -4.56
N SER A 166 -26.84 15.56 -4.36
CA SER A 166 -25.83 14.83 -5.14
C SER A 166 -26.47 13.99 -6.24
N TYR A 167 -25.79 13.87 -7.38
CA TYR A 167 -26.30 13.18 -8.56
C TYR A 167 -25.45 11.97 -8.90
N ARG A 168 -26.11 10.84 -9.14
CA ARG A 168 -25.40 9.59 -9.48
C ARG A 168 -24.82 9.69 -10.88
N VAL A 169 -23.53 9.37 -11.03
CA VAL A 169 -22.88 9.31 -12.35
C VAL A 169 -23.26 8.01 -13.03
N VAL A 170 -23.99 8.09 -14.15
CA VAL A 170 -24.42 6.93 -14.94
C VAL A 170 -23.56 6.68 -16.17
N GLY A 171 -22.79 7.69 -16.60
CA GLY A 171 -21.90 7.55 -17.75
C GLY A 171 -20.92 8.69 -17.90
N ILE A 172 -19.95 8.50 -18.78
CA ILE A 172 -18.97 9.51 -19.20
C ILE A 172 -19.13 9.68 -20.71
N ALA A 173 -19.32 10.91 -21.16
CA ALA A 173 -19.47 11.23 -22.57
C ALA A 173 -18.17 10.98 -23.35
N ASP A 174 -18.30 10.85 -24.67
CA ASP A 174 -17.16 10.54 -25.54
C ASP A 174 -16.19 11.71 -25.74
N ASP A 175 -16.63 12.93 -25.42
CA ASP A 175 -15.76 14.10 -25.43
C ASP A 175 -14.70 14.06 -24.31
N GLY A 176 -14.88 13.21 -23.28
CA GLY A 176 -13.95 13.04 -22.17
C GLY A 176 -13.94 14.19 -21.15
N ALA A 177 -14.83 15.17 -21.31
CA ALA A 177 -14.99 16.32 -20.40
C ALA A 177 -16.43 16.49 -19.90
N SER A 178 -17.37 15.66 -20.35
CA SER A 178 -18.74 15.67 -19.88
C SER A 178 -19.12 14.36 -19.18
N LEU A 179 -19.93 14.46 -18.13
CA LEU A 179 -20.54 13.35 -17.42
C LEU A 179 -22.03 13.28 -17.73
N VAL A 180 -22.59 12.07 -17.68
CA VAL A 180 -24.03 11.83 -17.70
C VAL A 180 -24.48 11.55 -16.27
N LEU A 181 -25.31 12.44 -15.74
CA LEU A 181 -25.84 12.42 -14.39
C LEU A 181 -27.29 11.92 -14.41
N GLN A 182 -27.67 11.15 -13.41
CA GLN A 182 -29.06 10.79 -13.15
C GLN A 182 -29.70 11.85 -12.25
N VAL A 183 -30.72 12.54 -12.74
CA VAL A 183 -31.51 13.56 -12.03
C VAL A 183 -32.97 13.11 -12.05
N GLY A 184 -33.46 12.59 -10.92
CA GLY A 184 -34.75 11.91 -10.87
C GLY A 184 -34.78 10.73 -11.86
N GLU A 185 -35.79 10.68 -12.74
CA GLU A 185 -35.88 9.67 -13.81
C GLU A 185 -35.11 10.05 -15.09
N LYS A 186 -34.60 11.28 -15.18
CA LYS A 186 -33.95 11.81 -16.40
C LYS A 186 -32.43 11.71 -16.34
N LYS A 187 -31.84 11.73 -17.54
CA LYS A 187 -30.39 11.82 -17.74
C LYS A 187 -30.03 13.23 -18.20
N VAL A 188 -29.09 13.86 -17.50
CA VAL A 188 -28.60 15.20 -17.81
C VAL A 188 -27.10 15.15 -18.05
N THR A 189 -26.63 15.82 -19.09
CA THR A 189 -25.20 15.89 -19.40
C THR A 189 -24.60 17.16 -18.80
N ALA A 190 -23.55 17.00 -17.99
CA ALA A 190 -22.80 18.08 -17.36
C ALA A 190 -21.36 18.11 -17.89
N ARG A 191 -20.97 19.21 -18.52
CA ARG A 191 -19.63 19.55 -18.98
C ARG A 191 -18.86 20.24 -17.86
N MET A 192 -17.64 19.77 -17.61
CA MET A 192 -16.74 20.36 -16.63
C MET A 192 -16.21 21.72 -17.10
N ILE A 193 -16.40 22.76 -16.28
CA ILE A 193 -15.81 24.09 -16.48
C ILE A 193 -14.28 23.99 -16.47
N GLY A 194 -13.64 24.71 -17.40
CA GLY A 194 -12.19 24.89 -17.47
C GLY A 194 -11.41 23.64 -17.88
N VAL A 195 -12.07 22.54 -18.30
CA VAL A 195 -11.41 21.25 -18.57
C VAL A 195 -11.43 20.94 -20.07
N THR A 196 -10.24 20.84 -20.66
CA THR A 196 -10.04 20.31 -22.02
C THR A 196 -9.29 18.97 -21.97
N PRO A 197 -9.90 17.86 -22.42
CA PRO A 197 -9.25 16.54 -22.43
C PRO A 197 -8.04 16.53 -23.36
N ILE A 198 -6.93 15.97 -22.88
CA ILE A 198 -5.74 15.82 -23.71
C ILE A 198 -5.92 14.55 -24.54
N SER A 199 -6.26 14.72 -25.81
CA SER A 199 -6.38 13.58 -26.73
C SER A 199 -5.00 13.15 -27.24
N LEU A 200 -4.64 11.89 -27.02
CA LEU A 200 -3.48 11.27 -27.67
C LEU A 200 -3.78 10.95 -29.14
N ALA A 201 -5.05 10.75 -29.50
CA ALA A 201 -5.47 10.45 -30.86
C ALA A 201 -5.29 11.64 -31.81
N SER A 202 -5.30 12.88 -31.30
CA SER A 202 -5.03 14.07 -32.11
C SER A 202 -3.54 14.25 -32.46
N GLN A 203 -2.64 13.49 -31.82
CA GLN A 203 -1.20 13.49 -32.12
C GLN A 203 -0.92 12.56 -33.31
N LYS A 204 -1.16 13.06 -34.53
CA LYS A 204 -1.02 12.30 -35.79
C LYS A 204 0.31 11.54 -35.91
N ASP A 205 1.41 12.13 -35.45
CA ASP A 205 2.74 11.50 -35.52
C ASP A 205 2.90 10.31 -34.56
N LEU A 206 2.18 10.31 -33.43
CA LEU A 206 2.20 9.19 -32.49
C LEU A 206 1.31 8.05 -32.97
N VAL A 207 0.13 8.37 -33.49
CA VAL A 207 -0.83 7.39 -34.03
C VAL A 207 -0.26 6.65 -35.24
N LYS A 208 0.61 7.27 -36.04
CA LYS A 208 1.31 6.59 -37.15
C LYS A 208 2.29 5.50 -36.70
N ARG A 209 2.84 5.61 -35.48
CA ARG A 209 3.89 4.69 -34.97
C ARG A 209 3.33 3.60 -34.06
N LEU A 210 2.12 3.81 -33.55
CA LEU A 210 1.42 2.90 -32.66
C LEU A 210 0.21 2.37 -33.41
N ASP A 211 0.11 1.04 -33.55
CA ASP A 211 -1.10 0.44 -34.13
C ASP A 211 -2.35 0.92 -33.38
N ALA A 212 -3.47 1.03 -34.09
CA ALA A 212 -4.72 1.58 -33.56
C ALA A 212 -5.15 0.91 -32.23
N GLU A 213 -4.93 -0.40 -32.09
CA GLU A 213 -5.20 -1.15 -30.86
C GLU A 213 -4.34 -0.73 -29.67
N ARG A 214 -3.08 -0.34 -29.91
CA ARG A 214 -2.20 0.16 -28.84
C ARG A 214 -2.62 1.55 -28.40
N VAL A 215 -3.05 2.41 -29.34
CA VAL A 215 -3.56 3.76 -29.04
C VAL A 215 -4.81 3.69 -28.15
N LYS A 216 -5.74 2.75 -28.44
CA LYS A 216 -6.95 2.54 -27.61
C LYS A 216 -6.64 2.14 -26.16
N ARG A 217 -5.51 1.46 -25.92
CA ARG A 217 -5.10 1.02 -24.58
C ARG A 217 -4.34 2.08 -23.79
N LEU A 218 -4.02 3.22 -24.40
CA LEU A 218 -3.33 4.29 -23.71
C LEU A 218 -4.25 4.96 -22.68
N PRO A 219 -3.68 5.45 -21.56
CA PRO A 219 -4.45 6.20 -20.59
C PRO A 219 -5.12 7.42 -21.24
N SER A 220 -6.39 7.62 -20.94
CA SER A 220 -7.20 8.76 -21.41
C SER A 220 -7.86 9.48 -20.24
N THR A 221 -8.33 10.71 -20.47
CA THR A 221 -9.14 11.47 -19.49
C THR A 221 -10.37 10.66 -19.05
N LYS A 222 -11.03 9.98 -20.00
CA LYS A 222 -12.18 9.10 -19.75
C LYS A 222 -11.82 7.94 -18.82
N THR A 223 -10.64 7.33 -18.99
CA THR A 223 -10.17 6.25 -18.10
C THR A 223 -9.95 6.74 -16.67
N LEU A 224 -9.36 7.93 -16.49
CA LEU A 224 -9.18 8.50 -15.15
C LEU A 224 -10.52 8.86 -14.50
N LEU A 225 -11.42 9.52 -15.24
CA LEU A 225 -12.78 9.81 -14.77
C LEU A 225 -13.51 8.53 -14.33
N ALA A 226 -13.40 7.46 -15.12
CA ALA A 226 -14.02 6.18 -14.79
C ALA A 226 -13.46 5.59 -13.49
N ILE A 227 -12.17 5.80 -13.17
CA ILE A 227 -11.59 5.36 -11.90
C ILE A 227 -12.06 6.25 -10.74
N LEU A 228 -12.13 7.56 -10.96
CA LEU A 228 -12.51 8.52 -9.91
C LEU A 228 -13.98 8.42 -9.51
N LEU A 229 -14.87 8.11 -10.46
CA LEU A 229 -16.32 8.26 -10.30
C LEU A 229 -17.11 6.95 -10.48
N LYS A 230 -16.45 5.78 -10.44
CA LYS A 230 -17.13 4.50 -10.65
C LYS A 230 -18.16 4.25 -9.54
N GLY A 231 -19.44 4.39 -9.88
CA GLY A 231 -20.54 4.16 -8.94
C GLY A 231 -20.73 5.27 -7.92
N GLU A 232 -20.03 6.39 -8.08
CA GLU A 232 -20.07 7.53 -7.17
C GLU A 232 -21.15 8.54 -7.58
N SER A 233 -21.51 9.40 -6.63
CA SER A 233 -22.32 10.59 -6.88
C SER A 233 -21.43 11.84 -6.91
N VAL A 234 -21.92 12.89 -7.56
CA VAL A 234 -21.24 14.19 -7.63
C VAL A 234 -22.17 15.33 -7.24
N TYR A 235 -21.61 16.33 -6.58
CA TYR A 235 -22.21 17.65 -6.44
C TYR A 235 -21.88 18.50 -7.68
N VAL A 236 -22.83 19.34 -8.07
CA VAL A 236 -22.74 20.23 -9.22
C VAL A 236 -22.75 21.67 -8.71
N VAL A 237 -21.71 22.43 -9.03
CA VAL A 237 -21.54 23.82 -8.57
C VAL A 237 -21.32 24.72 -9.78
N TYR A 238 -22.09 25.81 -9.89
CA TYR A 238 -21.97 26.73 -11.01
C TYR A 238 -20.99 27.85 -10.72
N ASP A 239 -20.43 28.39 -11.81
CA ASP A 239 -19.63 29.60 -11.80
C ASP A 239 -20.54 30.76 -12.22
N ARG A 240 -20.53 31.87 -11.47
CA ARG A 240 -21.40 33.03 -11.76
C ARG A 240 -21.00 33.75 -13.05
N GLN A 241 -19.77 33.56 -13.51
CA GLN A 241 -19.24 34.19 -14.73
C GLN A 241 -19.56 33.39 -15.98
N VAL A 242 -20.02 32.14 -15.84
CA VAL A 242 -20.24 31.22 -16.95
C VAL A 242 -21.72 30.91 -17.06
N ALA A 243 -22.25 30.92 -18.29
CA ALA A 243 -23.63 30.50 -18.52
C ALA A 243 -23.83 29.05 -18.04
N GLU A 244 -24.93 28.79 -17.35
CA GLU A 244 -25.25 27.48 -16.78
C GLU A 244 -25.33 26.37 -17.83
N ARG A 245 -25.63 26.75 -19.08
CA ARG A 245 -25.71 25.84 -20.22
C ARG A 245 -24.84 26.30 -21.37
N ASP A 246 -24.19 25.35 -22.03
CA ASP A 246 -23.49 25.61 -23.28
C ASP A 246 -24.43 25.65 -24.49
N LYS A 247 -23.88 25.98 -25.66
CA LYS A 247 -24.63 26.02 -26.93
C LYS A 247 -25.27 24.68 -27.31
N ALA A 248 -24.80 23.56 -26.77
CA ALA A 248 -25.35 22.23 -26.98
C ALA A 248 -26.39 21.85 -25.90
N GLY A 249 -26.74 22.79 -25.02
CA GLY A 249 -27.69 22.58 -23.93
C GLY A 249 -27.13 21.71 -22.80
N ARG A 250 -25.83 21.48 -22.70
CA ARG A 250 -25.22 20.75 -21.58
C ARG A 250 -25.03 21.67 -20.40
N LEU A 251 -25.21 21.16 -19.19
CA LEU A 251 -24.87 21.92 -17.97
C LEU A 251 -23.37 22.21 -17.95
N VAL A 252 -22.97 23.37 -17.47
CA VAL A 252 -21.56 23.77 -17.38
C VAL A 252 -21.25 24.07 -15.93
N ALA A 253 -20.45 23.21 -15.29
CA ALA A 253 -20.25 23.27 -13.83
C ALA A 253 -18.87 22.76 -13.36
N TYR A 254 -18.54 23.11 -12.12
CA TYR A 254 -17.56 22.40 -11.31
C TYR A 254 -18.20 21.14 -10.72
N LEU A 255 -17.47 20.03 -10.75
CA LEU A 255 -17.93 18.75 -10.25
C LEU A 255 -17.11 18.34 -9.04
N TYR A 256 -17.80 17.96 -7.97
CA TYR A 256 -17.18 17.50 -6.73
C TYR A 256 -17.68 16.10 -6.40
N ARG A 257 -16.80 15.17 -6.06
CA ARG A 257 -17.20 13.81 -5.69
C ARG A 257 -17.87 13.82 -4.32
N ALA A 258 -19.08 13.27 -4.22
CA ALA A 258 -19.91 13.39 -3.03
C ALA A 258 -19.32 12.74 -1.75
N PRO A 259 -18.71 11.53 -1.80
CA PRO A 259 -18.13 10.92 -0.60
C PRO A 259 -17.03 11.70 0.12
N ASP A 260 -16.28 12.54 -0.60
CA ASP A 260 -15.07 13.17 -0.05
C ASP A 260 -14.81 14.61 -0.51
N GLY A 261 -15.74 15.22 -1.24
CA GLY A 261 -15.62 16.57 -1.75
C GLY A 261 -14.48 16.77 -2.75
N LEU A 262 -13.96 15.71 -3.39
CA LEU A 262 -12.83 15.83 -4.31
C LEU A 262 -13.21 16.68 -5.55
N PRO A 263 -12.51 17.81 -5.85
CA PRO A 263 -12.74 18.59 -7.05
C PRO A 263 -12.28 17.81 -8.29
N VAL A 264 -13.23 17.25 -9.03
CA VAL A 264 -12.95 16.38 -10.17
C VAL A 264 -12.22 17.15 -11.26
N ASN A 265 -12.66 18.38 -11.55
CA ASN A 265 -12.10 19.22 -12.61
C ASN A 265 -10.61 19.51 -12.37
N GLU A 266 -10.25 19.95 -11.16
CA GLU A 266 -8.86 20.20 -10.75
C GLU A 266 -8.02 18.93 -10.79
N GLU A 267 -8.56 17.81 -10.30
CA GLU A 267 -7.81 16.57 -10.18
C GLU A 267 -7.38 16.03 -11.54
N LEU A 268 -8.22 16.17 -12.58
CA LEU A 268 -7.86 15.79 -13.95
C LEU A 268 -6.67 16.59 -14.48
N ILE A 269 -6.65 17.89 -14.23
CA ILE A 269 -5.56 18.78 -14.67
C ILE A 269 -4.30 18.52 -13.86
N ARG A 270 -4.43 18.38 -12.53
CA ARG A 270 -3.34 18.11 -11.59
C ARG A 270 -2.66 16.76 -11.86
N CYS A 271 -3.41 15.76 -12.32
CA CYS A 271 -2.89 14.47 -12.75
C CYS A 271 -2.34 14.47 -14.19
N GLY A 272 -2.50 15.56 -14.95
CA GLY A 272 -1.99 15.67 -16.32
C GLY A 272 -2.80 14.88 -17.35
N PHE A 273 -4.10 14.70 -17.11
CA PHE A 273 -5.04 14.04 -18.01
C PHE A 273 -5.96 15.04 -18.72
N ALA A 274 -6.00 16.29 -18.26
CA ALA A 274 -6.65 17.40 -18.93
C ALA A 274 -5.75 18.65 -18.91
N ALA A 275 -6.03 19.57 -19.82
CA ALA A 275 -5.49 20.92 -19.84
C ALA A 275 -6.55 21.91 -19.35
N ALA A 276 -6.11 23.03 -18.80
CA ALA A 276 -6.94 24.18 -18.52
C ALA A 276 -7.45 24.76 -19.85
N ASP A 277 -8.77 24.82 -19.99
CA ASP A 277 -9.41 25.60 -21.05
C ASP A 277 -9.28 27.07 -20.68
N THR A 278 -8.68 27.88 -21.55
CA THR A 278 -8.48 29.32 -21.33
C THR A 278 -9.29 30.16 -22.32
N SER A 279 -10.21 29.54 -23.06
CA SER A 279 -11.03 30.23 -24.07
C SER A 279 -12.09 31.15 -23.50
N TYR A 280 -12.41 31.05 -22.20
CA TYR A 280 -13.36 31.89 -21.48
C TYR A 280 -12.90 32.16 -20.03
N SER A 281 -13.53 33.13 -19.38
CA SER A 281 -13.27 33.48 -17.98
C SER A 281 -14.11 32.63 -17.02
N PHE A 282 -13.50 32.20 -15.92
CA PHE A 282 -14.10 31.48 -14.80
C PHE A 282 -13.20 31.64 -13.59
N ASP A 283 -13.73 31.47 -12.38
CA ASP A 283 -13.07 31.83 -11.13
C ASP A 283 -11.76 31.04 -10.91
N GLU A 284 -11.77 29.74 -11.18
CA GLU A 284 -10.63 28.84 -10.90
C GLU A 284 -9.53 28.84 -11.99
N ARG A 285 -9.58 29.75 -12.97
CA ARG A 285 -8.68 29.71 -14.15
C ARG A 285 -7.20 29.76 -13.77
N ALA A 286 -6.83 30.66 -12.87
CA ALA A 286 -5.44 30.83 -12.45
C ALA A 286 -4.90 29.57 -11.76
N ALA A 287 -5.72 28.92 -10.91
CA ALA A 287 -5.37 27.67 -10.25
C ALA A 287 -5.17 26.54 -11.27
N TYR A 288 -6.06 26.43 -12.26
CA TYR A 288 -5.97 25.41 -13.31
C TYR A 288 -4.71 25.56 -14.16
N GLU A 289 -4.39 26.79 -14.56
CA GLU A 289 -3.15 27.08 -15.30
C GLU A 289 -1.90 26.70 -14.48
N ALA A 290 -1.90 27.00 -13.18
CA ALA A 290 -0.79 26.63 -12.28
C ALA A 290 -0.65 25.10 -12.14
N HIS A 291 -1.77 24.38 -11.96
CA HIS A 291 -1.80 22.93 -11.91
C HIS A 291 -1.31 22.29 -13.21
N GLN A 292 -1.74 22.83 -14.35
CA GLN A 292 -1.30 22.38 -15.66
C GLN A 292 0.22 22.57 -15.82
N LYS A 293 0.75 23.78 -15.55
CA LYS A 293 2.19 24.06 -15.64
C LYS A 293 3.00 23.10 -14.77
N LYS A 294 2.54 22.85 -13.54
CA LYS A 294 3.17 21.88 -12.62
C LYS A 294 3.10 20.45 -13.16
N ALA A 295 1.96 19.99 -13.66
CA ALA A 295 1.82 18.65 -14.22
C ALA A 295 2.70 18.45 -15.47
N GLN A 296 2.82 19.48 -16.31
CA GLN A 296 3.69 19.50 -17.48
C GLN A 296 5.17 19.43 -17.09
N SER A 297 5.62 20.23 -16.11
CA SER A 297 7.04 20.30 -15.73
C SER A 297 7.55 18.93 -15.25
N ILE A 298 6.81 18.28 -14.35
CA ILE A 298 7.17 16.97 -13.80
C ILE A 298 6.75 15.79 -14.70
N GLY A 299 6.05 16.03 -15.81
CA GLY A 299 5.62 14.98 -16.73
C GLY A 299 4.61 14.01 -16.12
N LYS A 300 3.56 14.53 -15.48
CA LYS A 300 2.45 13.71 -14.98
C LYS A 300 1.54 13.22 -16.13
N GLY A 301 0.86 12.10 -15.90
CA GLY A 301 -0.19 11.58 -16.78
C GLY A 301 0.20 11.52 -18.25
N ILE A 302 -0.63 12.11 -19.09
CA ILE A 302 -0.46 12.14 -20.54
C ILE A 302 0.76 12.98 -20.93
N TYR A 303 1.07 14.06 -20.21
CA TYR A 303 2.27 14.87 -20.48
C TYR A 303 3.57 14.06 -20.36
N GLY A 304 3.68 13.21 -19.34
CA GLY A 304 4.84 12.32 -19.17
C GLY A 304 4.94 11.24 -20.25
N LEU A 305 3.79 10.73 -20.70
CA LEU A 305 3.74 9.79 -21.81
C LEU A 305 4.23 10.46 -23.10
N LEU A 306 3.74 11.65 -23.43
CA LEU A 306 4.17 12.44 -24.59
C LEU A 306 5.67 12.73 -24.55
N LYS A 307 6.21 13.17 -23.41
CA LYS A 307 7.66 13.40 -23.24
C LYS A 307 8.47 12.14 -23.52
N ARG A 308 8.06 10.98 -22.99
CA ARG A 308 8.77 9.70 -23.22
C ARG A 308 8.70 9.26 -24.68
N LEU A 309 7.55 9.43 -25.33
CA LEU A 309 7.41 9.10 -26.75
C LEU A 309 8.22 10.04 -27.65
N ALA A 310 8.29 11.33 -27.30
CA ALA A 310 9.14 12.30 -27.99
C ALA A 310 10.64 12.03 -27.77
N ALA A 311 11.05 11.63 -26.55
CA ALA A 311 12.45 11.28 -26.26
C ALA A 311 12.94 10.08 -27.07
N ARG A 312 12.08 9.08 -27.32
CA ARG A 312 12.37 7.93 -28.21
C ARG A 312 12.46 8.29 -29.71
N ARG A 313 12.38 9.58 -30.06
CA ARG A 313 12.58 10.09 -31.43
C ARG A 313 14.05 10.46 -31.69
N LYS A 314 14.84 10.69 -30.63
CA LYS A 314 16.29 10.94 -30.69
C LYS A 314 17.04 9.64 -30.47
#